data_AF-A0A0A2AAX2-F1
#
_entry.id   AF-A0A0A2AAX2-F1
#
_cell.length_a   1.000
_cell.length_b   1.000
_cell.length_c   1.000
_cell.angle_alpha   90.00
_cell.angle_beta   90.00
_cell.angle_gamma   90.00
#
_symmetry.space_group_name_H-M   'P 1'
#
loop_
_entity.id
_entity.type
_entity.pdbx_description
1 polymer ?
#
loop_
_entity_poly.entity_id
_entity_poly.type
_entity_poly.pdbx_seq_one_letter_code
_entity_poly.pdbx_strand_id
1 'polypeptide(L)' 'MENYKGWDITLNWDNKDDLLKGTSKSFFSNQKEKWMGVHLNGEKIYGSSLKEIRHIIDYPCLYKK' A
#
# COMPACT_ATOMS: atom_id res chain seq x y z
N MET A 1 3.65 11.44 7.33
CA MET A 1 2.27 10.95 7.19
C MET A 1 1.51 12.03 6.46
N GLU A 2 0.97 11.74 5.28
CA GLU A 2 0.23 12.72 4.47
C GLU A 2 -1.24 12.31 4.45
N ASN A 3 -2.14 13.24 4.83
CA ASN A 3 -3.57 13.03 4.68
C ASN A 3 -4.02 13.58 3.31
N TYR A 4 -4.57 12.71 2.47
CA TYR A 4 -5.02 13.04 1.13
C TYR A 4 -6.44 12.51 0.91
N LYS A 5 -7.44 13.42 0.84
CA LYS A 5 -8.86 13.06 0.62
C LYS A 5 -9.39 11.97 1.58
N GLY A 6 -9.00 12.03 2.85
CA GLY A 6 -9.41 11.04 3.86
C GLY A 6 -8.58 9.75 3.85
N TRP A 7 -7.52 9.69 3.04
CA TRP A 7 -6.52 8.63 3.08
C TRP A 7 -5.28 9.10 3.84
N ASP A 8 -4.84 8.31 4.81
CA ASP A 8 -3.54 8.46 5.44
C ASP A 8 -2.50 7.66 4.67
N ILE A 9 -1.63 8.39 3.97
CA ILE A 9 -0.58 7.84 3.13
C ILE A 9 0.73 7.81 3.90
N THR A 10 1.32 6.62 3.95
CA THR A 10 2.58 6.34 4.63
C THR A 10 3.47 5.50 3.73
N LEU A 11 4.77 5.80 3.73
CA LEU A 11 5.76 4.96 3.08
C LEU A 11 6.05 3.78 4.01
N ASN A 12 5.60 2.59 3.63
CA ASN A 12 5.92 1.38 4.36
C ASN A 12 7.27 0.86 3.86
N TRP A 13 8.28 1.02 4.69
CA TRP A 13 9.54 0.30 4.56
C TRP A 13 9.30 -1.10 5.12
N ASP A 14 8.97 -2.05 4.25
CA ASP A 14 8.91 -3.46 4.65
C ASP A 14 10.35 -3.96 4.83
N ASN A 15 11.01 -3.49 5.89
CA ASN A 15 12.30 -4.01 6.31
C ASN A 15 12.04 -5.29 7.09
N LYS A 16 11.72 -6.37 6.38
CA LYS A 16 11.57 -7.70 6.95
C LYS A 16 12.82 -8.53 6.74
N ASP A 17 13.83 -8.22 7.54
CA ASP A 17 14.75 -9.25 8.07
C ASP A 17 14.04 -10.14 9.13
N ASP A 18 12.82 -9.82 9.57
CA ASP A 18 12.22 -10.41 10.78
C ASP A 18 10.88 -11.15 10.63
N LEU A 19 10.40 -11.46 9.41
CA LEU A 19 9.06 -12.07 9.26
C LEU A 19 8.98 -13.21 8.25
N LEU A 20 9.93 -14.15 8.37
CA LEU A 20 9.81 -15.49 7.78
C LEU A 20 9.87 -16.57 8.88
N LYS A 21 8.86 -16.58 9.75
CA LYS A 21 8.49 -17.80 10.48
C LYS A 21 6.99 -18.01 10.37
N GLY A 22 6.61 -18.80 9.38
CA GLY A 22 5.28 -19.42 9.30
C GLY A 22 4.42 -18.93 8.15
N THR A 23 4.19 -19.86 7.21
CA THR A 23 2.96 -19.97 6.41
C THR A 23 2.58 -18.77 5.54
N SER A 24 3.06 -18.75 4.30
CA SER A 24 2.20 -18.92 3.11
C SER A 24 3.00 -18.69 1.82
N LYS A 25 2.91 -19.68 0.94
CA LYS A 25 3.44 -19.68 -0.42
C LYS A 25 2.92 -18.48 -1.21
N SER A 26 3.80 -17.92 -2.04
CA SER A 26 3.56 -17.11 -3.24
C SER A 26 3.62 -15.58 -3.07
N PHE A 27 4.49 -14.97 -3.89
CA PHE A 27 4.62 -13.53 -4.22
C PHE A 27 5.51 -12.61 -3.36
N PHE A 28 6.49 -13.14 -2.63
CA PHE A 28 7.52 -12.30 -1.98
C PHE A 28 8.77 -12.17 -2.86
N SER A 29 8.67 -11.40 -3.93
CA SER A 29 9.86 -10.90 -4.65
C SER A 29 9.50 -9.53 -5.24
N ASN A 30 10.17 -8.48 -4.74
CA ASN A 30 10.04 -7.04 -5.05
C ASN A 30 9.16 -6.18 -4.11
N GLN A 31 9.48 -6.14 -2.82
CA GLN A 31 8.79 -5.23 -1.87
C GLN A 31 9.76 -4.43 -0.98
N LYS A 32 10.80 -3.80 -1.54
CA LYS A 32 11.74 -3.00 -0.73
C LYS A 32 11.14 -1.68 -0.22
N GLU A 33 10.25 -1.05 -1.00
CA GLU A 33 9.57 0.19 -0.62
C GLU A 33 8.17 0.18 -1.25
N LYS A 34 7.12 0.21 -0.43
CA LYS A 34 5.75 0.36 -0.93
C LYS A 34 5.03 1.46 -0.19
N TRP A 35 4.40 2.35 -0.94
CA TRP A 35 3.47 3.31 -0.38
C TRP A 35 2.18 2.60 0.00
N MET A 36 1.66 2.93 1.18
CA MET A 36 0.42 2.41 1.71
C MET A 36 -0.51 3.58 2.01
N GLY A 37 -1.72 3.53 1.46
CA GLY A 37 -2.82 4.41 1.84
C GLY A 37 -3.79 3.65 2.75
N VAL A 38 -4.18 4.25 3.87
CA VAL A 38 -5.25 3.75 4.76
C VAL A 38 -6.38 4.75 4.79
N HIS A 39 -7.57 4.34 4.38
CA HIS A 39 -8.76 5.18 4.45
C HIS A 39 -9.42 5.07 5.83
N LEU A 40 -10.17 6.10 6.22
CA LEU A 40 -10.88 6.15 7.50
C LEU A 40 -11.89 5.00 7.68
N ASN A 41 -12.38 4.40 6.60
CA ASN A 41 -13.27 3.22 6.65
C ASN A 41 -12.53 1.89 6.86
N GLY A 42 -11.19 1.90 6.96
CA GLY A 42 -10.36 0.71 7.10
C GLY A 42 -9.88 0.08 5.79
N GLU A 43 -10.24 0.64 4.62
CA GLU A 43 -9.69 0.21 3.33
C GLU A 43 -8.19 0.50 3.25
N LYS A 44 -7.45 -0.43 2.65
CA LYS A 44 -5.99 -0.34 2.47
C LYS A 44 -5.65 -0.50 1.01
N ILE A 45 -4.86 0.42 0.49
CA ILE A 45 -4.31 0.37 -0.87
C ILE A 45 -2.79 0.39 -0.80
N TYR A 46 -2.18 -0.27 -1.78
CA TYR A 46 -0.73 -0.39 -1.89
C TYR A 46 -0.31 0.06 -3.28
N GLY A 47 0.82 0.74 -3.34
CA GLY A 47 1.38 1.29 -4.56
C GLY A 47 2.89 1.36 -4.45
N SER A 48 3.54 1.42 -5.60
CA SER A 48 4.98 1.53 -5.76
C SER A 48 5.45 2.97 -5.60
N SER A 49 4.54 3.96 -5.70
CA SER A 49 4.84 5.39 -5.54
C SER A 49 3.68 6.18 -4.92
N LEU A 50 3.98 7.34 -4.32
CA LEU A 50 2.96 8.32 -3.89
C LEU A 50 1.97 8.66 -5.01
N LYS A 51 2.50 8.85 -6.22
CA LYS A 51 1.70 9.20 -7.39
C LYS A 51 0.71 8.09 -7.74
N GLU A 52 1.12 6.83 -7.64
CA GLU A 52 0.26 5.68 -7.87
C GLU A 52 -0.84 5.59 -6.81
N ILE A 53 -0.51 5.76 -5.53
CA ILE A 53 -1.52 5.81 -4.45
C ILE A 53 -2.54 6.91 -4.71
N ARG A 54 -2.10 8.12 -5.04
CA ARG A 54 -3.01 9.24 -5.37
C ARG A 54 -3.86 8.93 -6.59
N HIS A 55 -3.29 8.27 -7.61
CA HIS A 55 -4.03 7.88 -8.81
C HIS A 55 -5.13 6.86 -8.52
N ILE A 56 -4.87 5.89 -7.63
CA ILE A 56 -5.88 4.92 -7.17
C ILE A 56 -7.02 5.64 -6.41
N ILE A 57 -6.67 6.62 -5.57
CA ILE A 57 -7.65 7.42 -4.81
C ILE A 57 -8.49 8.32 -5.73
N ASP A 58 -7.86 8.95 -6.72
CA ASP A 58 -8.53 9.86 -7.65
C ASP A 58 -9.42 9.12 -8.65
N TYR A 59 -9.02 7.91 -9.05
CA TYR A 59 -9.69 7.13 -10.09
C TYR A 59 -10.01 5.71 -9.62
N PRO A 60 -10.80 5.53 -8.55
CA PRO A 60 -11.11 4.20 -8.02
C PRO A 60 -11.82 3.30 -9.04
N CYS A 61 -12.54 3.89 -10.01
CA CYS A 61 -13.22 3.18 -11.09
C CYS A 61 -12.26 2.43 -12.02
N LEU A 62 -11.01 2.88 -12.17
CA LEU A 62 -10.00 2.18 -12.99
C LEU A 62 -9.46 0.92 -12.30
N TYR A 63 -9.65 0.84 -10.98
CA TYR A 63 -9.18 -0.25 -10.13
C TYR A 63 -10.32 -1.11 -9.57
N LYS A 64 -11.58 -0.79 -9.93
CA LYS A 64 -12.74 -1.66 -9.71
C LYS A 64 -12.70 -2.80 -10.72
N LYS A 65 -12.45 -4.03 -10.23
CA LYS A 65 -12.67 -5.27 -10.98
C LYS A 65 -14.04 -5.84 -10.67
#